data_AF-A0A134AJS7-F1
#
_entry.id   AF-A0A134AJS7-F1
#
_cell.length_a   1.000
_cell.length_b   1.000
_cell.length_c   1.000
_cell.angle_alpha   90.00
_cell.angle_beta   90.00
_cell.angle_gamma   90.00
#
_symmetry.space_group_name_H-M   'P 1'
#
loop_
_entity.id
_entity.type
_entity.pdbx_description
1 polymer ?
#
loop_
_entity_poly.entity_id
_entity_poly.type
_entity_poly.pdbx_seq_one_letter_code
_entity_poly.pdbx_strand_id
1 'polypeptide(L)'
;MLPFLCLKSTQLYEYVLINENGEKAFTQVEQGDIDIDTKLYENLDGKVFLFTTEGKLENLENVSENKIKKVSPEDIYKFLLDENNKKFLSENILNRLKLWEKIKNSIKE
;
A
#
# COMPACT_ATOMS: atom_id res chain seq x y z
N MET A 1 12.27 17.50 20.35
CA MET A 1 10.88 17.93 20.52
C MET A 1 10.65 19.14 19.61
N LEU A 2 9.63 19.03 18.73
CA LEU A 2 8.96 20.05 17.91
C LEU A 2 9.80 20.81 16.85
N PRO A 3 9.23 21.24 15.70
CA PRO A 3 7.80 21.55 15.50
C PRO A 3 7.14 21.00 14.22
N PHE A 4 5.83 20.80 14.32
CA PHE A 4 4.91 20.91 13.18
C PHE A 4 4.96 22.35 12.64
N LEU A 5 5.13 22.53 11.31
CA LEU A 5 4.65 23.65 10.43
C LEU A 5 5.68 24.09 9.37
N CYS A 6 5.42 23.74 8.09
CA CYS A 6 5.57 24.57 6.88
C CYS A 6 5.22 23.72 5.62
N LEU A 7 4.00 23.78 5.08
CA LEU A 7 3.58 24.56 3.89
C LEU A 7 4.13 24.05 2.53
N LYS A 8 3.24 23.46 1.71
CA LYS A 8 3.26 23.34 0.22
C LYS A 8 4.09 22.27 -0.52
N SER A 9 4.69 21.26 0.11
CA SER A 9 5.37 20.19 -0.65
C SER A 9 5.31 18.83 0.03
N THR A 10 4.13 18.42 0.51
CA THR A 10 3.92 17.03 0.92
C THR A 10 4.10 16.15 -0.31
N GLN A 11 5.08 15.25 -0.27
CA GLN A 11 5.31 14.32 -1.36
C GLN A 11 4.03 13.50 -1.57
N LEU A 12 3.51 13.46 -2.80
CA LEU A 12 2.21 12.85 -3.12
C LEU A 12 2.13 11.35 -2.79
N TYR A 13 3.29 10.72 -2.61
CA TYR A 13 3.46 9.30 -2.36
C TYR A 13 4.39 9.13 -1.14
N GLU A 14 4.16 8.08 -0.35
CA GLU A 14 4.98 7.76 0.82
C GLU A 14 6.31 7.10 0.43
N TYR A 15 6.31 6.24 -0.59
CA TYR A 15 7.50 5.49 -1.00
C TYR A 15 7.66 5.40 -2.52
N VAL A 16 8.93 5.27 -2.94
CA VAL A 16 9.32 4.94 -4.32
C VAL A 16 10.24 3.73 -4.29
N LEU A 17 9.86 2.69 -5.02
CA LEU A 17 10.68 1.53 -5.29
C LEU A 17 11.28 1.65 -6.68
N ILE A 18 12.56 1.32 -6.82
CA ILE A 18 13.29 1.36 -8.08
C ILE A 18 13.93 0.00 -8.29
N ASN A 19 13.71 -0.61 -9.46
CA ASN A 19 14.36 -1.88 -9.79
C ASN A 19 15.71 -1.68 -10.50
N GLU A 20 16.40 -2.78 -10.80
CA GLU A 20 17.73 -2.78 -11.44
C GLU A 20 17.72 -2.14 -12.84
N ASN A 21 16.56 -2.12 -13.52
CA ASN A 21 16.37 -1.50 -14.83
C ASN A 21 16.02 0.00 -14.74
N GLY A 22 15.91 0.56 -13.53
CA GLY A 22 15.50 1.96 -13.30
C GLY A 22 14.00 2.20 -13.37
N GLU A 23 13.17 1.16 -13.48
CA GLU A 23 11.71 1.29 -13.46
C GLU A 23 11.23 1.65 -12.06
N LYS A 24 10.28 2.58 -11.97
CA LYS A 24 9.78 3.13 -10.70
C LYS A 24 8.40 2.59 -10.36
N ALA A 25 8.18 2.31 -9.08
CA ALA A 25 6.87 2.08 -8.49
C ALA A 25 6.66 3.06 -7.34
N PHE A 26 5.57 3.84 -7.41
CA PHE A 26 5.16 4.81 -6.40
C PHE A 26 4.04 4.21 -5.56
N THR A 27 4.08 4.41 -4.25
CA THR A 27 3.05 3.88 -3.35
C THR A 27 2.48 4.97 -2.43
N GLN A 28 1.16 5.02 -2.30
CA GLN A 28 0.48 5.83 -1.29
C GLN A 28 -0.45 4.93 -0.47
N VAL A 29 -0.41 5.13 0.85
CA VAL A 29 -1.28 4.45 1.81
C VAL A 29 -1.98 5.51 2.64
N GLU A 30 -3.30 5.41 2.74
CA GLU A 30 -4.11 6.23 3.64
C GLU A 30 -4.84 5.34 4.64
N GLN A 31 -4.97 5.82 5.88
CA GLN A 31 -5.70 5.14 6.94
C GLN A 31 -6.93 5.96 7.33
N GLY A 32 -8.09 5.30 7.33
CA GLY A 32 -9.40 5.88 7.63
C GLY A 32 -10.21 6.21 6.38
N ASP A 33 -11.24 7.02 6.57
CA ASP A 33 -12.12 7.55 5.52
C ASP A 33 -11.44 8.72 4.78
N ILE A 34 -10.36 8.38 4.07
CA ILE A 34 -9.56 9.33 3.30
C ILE A 34 -9.57 8.87 1.85
N ASP A 35 -10.13 9.72 1.00
CA ASP A 35 -10.19 9.52 -0.44
C ASP A 35 -8.88 9.91 -1.11
N ILE A 36 -8.48 9.15 -2.13
CA ILE A 36 -7.28 9.40 -2.93
C ILE A 36 -7.70 9.80 -4.35
N ASP A 37 -7.38 11.04 -4.75
CA ASP A 37 -7.58 11.50 -6.13
C ASP A 37 -6.47 10.96 -7.05
N THR A 38 -6.83 10.05 -7.96
CA THR A 38 -5.85 9.43 -8.85
C THR A 38 -5.24 10.39 -9.88
N LYS A 39 -5.87 11.54 -10.16
CA LYS A 39 -5.32 12.54 -11.09
C LYS A 39 -4.00 13.12 -10.61
N LEU A 40 -3.79 13.19 -9.30
CA LEU A 40 -2.54 13.68 -8.72
C LEU A 40 -1.32 12.83 -9.12
N TYR A 41 -1.55 11.58 -9.52
CA TYR A 41 -0.51 10.60 -9.83
C TYR A 41 -0.34 10.36 -11.33
N GLU A 42 -1.17 10.96 -12.19
CA GLU A 42 -1.21 10.68 -13.64
C GLU A 42 0.11 11.01 -14.35
N ASN A 43 0.87 11.97 -13.81
CA ASN A 43 2.10 12.48 -14.40
C ASN A 43 3.36 11.76 -13.89
N LEU A 44 3.21 10.79 -12.98
CA LEU A 44 4.35 10.02 -12.47
C LEU A 44 4.91 9.09 -13.54
N ASP A 45 6.23 9.06 -13.65
CA ASP A 45 6.96 8.20 -14.59
C ASP A 45 7.21 6.82 -13.95
N GLY A 46 6.15 6.02 -13.86
CA GLY A 46 6.18 4.69 -13.26
C GLY A 46 4.79 4.12 -12.96
N LYS A 47 4.77 2.95 -12.31
CA LYS A 47 3.54 2.34 -11.82
C LYS A 47 3.16 2.93 -10.47
N VAL A 48 1.87 3.10 -10.21
CA VAL A 48 1.37 3.68 -8.97
C VAL A 48 0.48 2.66 -8.27
N PHE A 49 0.71 2.45 -6.99
CA PHE A 49 -0.08 1.55 -6.14
C PHE A 49 -0.70 2.35 -5.01
N LEU A 50 -2.02 2.36 -4.94
CA LEU A 50 -2.78 3.16 -3.99
C LEU A 50 -3.61 2.26 -3.08
N PHE A 51 -3.59 2.54 -1.79
CA PHE A 51 -4.37 1.83 -0.78
C PHE A 51 -5.00 2.82 0.20
N THR A 52 -6.28 2.63 0.50
CA THR A 52 -6.99 3.34 1.57
C THR A 52 -7.87 2.33 2.30
N THR A 53 -8.01 2.44 3.62
CA THR A 53 -8.72 1.43 4.42
C THR A 53 -10.24 1.57 4.34
N GLU A 54 -10.77 2.80 4.44
CA GLU A 54 -12.21 3.07 4.47
C GLU A 54 -12.66 4.06 3.39
N GLY A 55 -11.73 4.85 2.82
CA GLY A 55 -12.02 5.75 1.71
C GLY A 55 -12.12 5.04 0.35
N LYS A 56 -12.22 5.85 -0.70
CA LYS A 56 -12.26 5.40 -2.11
C LYS A 56 -11.15 6.06 -2.93
N LEU A 57 -10.90 5.48 -4.10
CA LEU A 57 -10.10 6.13 -5.13
C LEU A 57 -11.06 6.90 -6.04
N GLU A 58 -10.82 8.19 -6.19
CA GLU A 58 -11.60 9.05 -7.07
C GLU A 58 -10.93 9.16 -8.45
N ASN A 59 -11.73 9.38 -9.50
CA ASN A 59 -11.27 9.55 -10.88
C ASN A 59 -10.56 8.33 -11.51
N LEU A 60 -10.79 7.12 -10.99
CA LEU A 60 -10.14 5.89 -11.47
C LEU A 60 -10.44 5.61 -12.96
N GLU A 61 -11.64 5.94 -13.41
CA GLU A 61 -12.12 5.77 -14.78
C GLU A 61 -11.39 6.63 -15.81
N ASN A 62 -10.71 7.69 -15.37
CA ASN A 62 -9.97 8.60 -16.24
C ASN A 62 -8.49 8.20 -16.39
N VAL A 63 -8.06 7.11 -15.75
CA VAL A 63 -6.67 6.68 -15.73
C VAL A 63 -6.50 5.33 -16.40
N SER A 64 -5.38 5.16 -17.12
CA SER A 64 -5.00 3.86 -17.64
C SER A 64 -4.85 2.84 -16.51
N GLU A 65 -5.65 1.77 -16.54
CA GLU A 65 -5.60 0.65 -15.58
C GLU A 65 -4.18 0.04 -15.47
N ASN A 66 -3.37 0.17 -16.52
CA ASN A 66 -1.99 -0.33 -16.54
C ASN A 66 -1.00 0.55 -15.76
N LYS A 67 -1.39 1.79 -15.41
CA LYS A 67 -0.52 2.76 -14.73
C LYS A 67 -0.82 2.88 -13.24
N ILE A 68 -2.10 3.00 -12.87
CA ILE A 68 -2.52 3.15 -11.48
C ILE A 68 -3.32 1.93 -11.05
N LYS A 69 -2.88 1.29 -9.97
CA LYS A 69 -3.50 0.10 -9.41
C LYS A 69 -4.03 0.39 -8.01
N LYS A 70 -5.32 0.16 -7.79
CA LYS A 70 -5.88 0.02 -6.45
C LYS A 70 -5.39 -1.30 -5.84
N VAL A 71 -4.77 -1.23 -4.68
CA VAL A 71 -4.49 -2.42 -3.87
C VAL A 71 -5.70 -2.65 -2.98
N SER A 72 -6.21 -3.87 -2.95
CA SER A 72 -7.30 -4.26 -2.04
C SER A 72 -6.74 -4.87 -0.75
N PRO A 73 -7.48 -4.78 0.38
CA PRO A 73 -7.14 -5.53 1.59
C PRO A 73 -6.95 -7.03 1.32
N GLU A 74 -7.75 -7.60 0.41
CA GLU A 74 -7.68 -9.00 0.02
C GLU A 74 -6.36 -9.35 -0.69
N ASP A 75 -5.84 -8.45 -1.53
CA ASP A 75 -4.54 -8.64 -2.19
C ASP A 75 -3.41 -8.69 -1.16
N ILE A 76 -3.43 -7.77 -0.19
CA ILE A 76 -2.46 -7.74 0.90
C ILE A 76 -2.56 -9.01 1.73
N TYR A 77 -3.78 -9.44 2.06
CA TYR A 77 -4.00 -10.64 2.85
C TYR A 77 -3.49 -11.89 2.14
N LYS A 78 -3.80 -12.06 0.85
CA LYS A 78 -3.28 -13.16 0.03
C LYS A 78 -1.76 -13.15 -0.05
N PHE A 79 -1.16 -11.97 -0.22
CA PHE A 79 0.29 -11.83 -0.24
C PHE A 79 0.93 -12.28 1.06
N LEU A 80 0.35 -11.90 2.21
CA LEU A 80 0.87 -12.24 3.54
C LEU A 80 0.77 -13.75 3.86
N LEU A 81 -0.24 -14.45 3.33
CA LEU A 81 -0.45 -15.87 3.58
C LEU A 81 0.33 -16.81 2.65
N ASP A 82 0.84 -16.32 1.52
CA ASP A 82 1.60 -17.15 0.59
C ASP A 82 3.00 -17.45 1.15
N GLU A 83 3.30 -18.75 1.33
CA GLU A 83 4.60 -19.24 1.79
C GLU A 83 5.77 -18.71 0.94
N ASN A 84 5.57 -18.57 -0.37
CA ASN A 84 6.60 -18.10 -1.29
C ASN A 84 6.97 -16.62 -1.06
N ASN A 85 6.06 -15.85 -0.45
CA ASN A 85 6.24 -14.43 -0.19
C ASN A 85 6.85 -14.15 1.19
N LYS A 86 6.92 -15.13 2.09
CA LYS A 86 7.48 -14.96 3.44
C LYS A 86 8.90 -14.42 3.45
N LYS A 87 9.70 -14.73 2.43
CA LYS A 87 11.06 -14.21 2.24
C LYS A 87 11.14 -12.68 2.11
N PHE A 88 10.03 -12.03 1.74
CA PHE A 88 9.93 -10.57 1.62
C PHE A 88 9.40 -9.89 2.89
N LEU A 89 8.90 -10.66 3.85
CA LEU A 89 8.28 -10.13 5.06
C LEU A 89 9.32 -9.93 6.17
N SER A 90 9.16 -8.85 6.94
CA SER A 90 9.97 -8.63 8.13
C SER A 90 9.65 -9.65 9.23
N GLU A 91 10.62 -9.91 10.10
CA GLU A 91 10.45 -10.83 11.22
C GLU A 91 9.27 -10.44 12.13
N ASN A 92 9.03 -9.14 12.32
CA ASN A 92 7.89 -8.64 13.09
C ASN A 92 6.55 -9.05 12.47
N ILE A 93 6.39 -8.87 11.15
CA ILE A 93 5.18 -9.30 10.42
C ILE A 93 5.00 -10.81 10.52
N LEU A 94 6.07 -11.58 10.31
CA LEU A 94 6.04 -13.04 10.43
C LEU A 94 5.62 -13.50 11.83
N ASN A 95 6.13 -12.86 12.88
CA ASN A 95 5.77 -13.17 14.26
C ASN A 95 4.31 -12.84 14.56
N ARG A 96 3.80 -11.72 14.02
CA ARG A 96 2.37 -11.38 14.12
C ARG A 96 1.49 -12.39 13.41
N LEU A 97 1.86 -12.86 12.21
CA LEU A 97 1.12 -13.89 11.48
C LEU A 97 1.06 -15.21 12.27
N LYS A 98 2.19 -15.66 12.83
CA LYS A 98 2.23 -16.85 13.71
C LYS A 98 1.33 -16.71 14.93
N LEU A 99 1.29 -15.52 15.55
CA LEU A 99 0.41 -15.24 16.67
C LEU A 99 -1.06 -15.31 16.25
N TRP A 100 -1.40 -14.71 15.10
CA TRP A 100 -2.76 -14.76 14.55
C TRP A 100 -3.22 -16.18 14.26
N GLU A 101 -2.37 -17.04 13.69
CA GLU A 101 -2.68 -18.45 13.46
C GLU A 101 -2.95 -19.21 14.76
N LYS A 102 -2.13 -18.99 15.80
CA LYS A 102 -2.34 -19.58 17.12
C LYS A 102 -3.69 -19.17 17.73
N ILE A 103 -4.02 -17.87 17.67
CA ILE A 103 -5.30 -17.35 18.16
C ILE A 103 -6.46 -17.98 17.39
N LYS A 104 -6.36 -18.03 16.05
CA LYS A 104 -7.40 -18.60 15.18
C LYS A 104 -7.66 -20.08 15.47
N ASN A 105 -6.62 -20.85 15.79
CA ASN A 105 -6.76 -22.27 16.14
C ASN A 105 -7.35 -22.46 17.54
N SER A 106 -6.99 -21.60 18.50
CA SER A 106 -7.54 -21.65 19.88
C SER A 106 -9.02 -21.27 19.98
N ILE A 107 -9.58 -20.55 18.99
CA ILE A 107 -11.01 -20.18 18.95
C ILE A 107 -11.85 -21.28 18.30
N LYS A 108 -11.22 -22.21 17.56
CA LYS A 108 -11.90 -23.33 16.89
C LYS A 108 -12.05 -24.57 17.76
N GLU A 109 -11.40 -24.61 18.92
CA GLU A 109 -11.56 -25.63 19.97
C GLU A 109 -12.61 -25.17 20.99
#